data_AF-A0A3M1QH59-F1
#
_entry.id   AF-A0A3M1QH59-F1
#
_cell.length_a   1.000
_cell.length_b   1.000
_cell.length_c   1.000
_cell.angle_alpha   90.00
_cell.angle_beta   90.00
_cell.angle_gamma   90.00
#
_symmetry.space_group_name_H-M   'P 1'
#
loop_
_entity.id
_entity.type
_entity.pdbx_description
1 polymer ?
#
loop_
_entity_poly.entity_id
_entity_poly.type
_entity_poly.pdbx_seq_one_letter_code
_entity_poly.pdbx_strand_id
1 'polypeptide(L)'
;AKDGLEIVSISLDRTVETGVRYIEANDMPWRHVVEGGSWNTRLAKQYGIRSIPAMYLLDRDGKIAAVRPRGQRLQQALASVFGVVGQSGERARAEGGAPRDASKQATRRGQAAQTGDARKTGATSAPRMQHARKLLNDGQYAEAVETLESIIRLRGDSAAADAARKLLEKVLADETIAHALKKQKAQRERQQRARIAENLMRMGETLAAAEKYEAARRYYQRVIDEFSDTEFAKPAKQKLDALPK
;
A
#
# COMPACT_ATOMS: atom_id res chain seq x y z
N ALA A 1 -22.68 7.24 -1.89
CA ALA A 1 -21.68 8.25 -2.31
C ALA A 1 -22.32 9.13 -3.38
N LYS A 2 -22.15 10.46 -3.30
CA LYS A 2 -22.60 11.39 -4.35
C LYS A 2 -21.57 11.39 -5.48
N ASP A 3 -21.95 10.71 -6.57
CA ASP A 3 -21.57 10.86 -7.98
C ASP A 3 -20.10 11.13 -8.33
N GLY A 4 -19.36 10.03 -8.56
CA GLY A 4 -18.26 9.98 -9.52
C GLY A 4 -16.84 10.01 -8.98
N LEU A 5 -16.62 10.42 -7.73
CA LEU A 5 -15.30 10.39 -7.07
C LEU A 5 -15.34 9.48 -5.83
N GLU A 6 -14.36 8.58 -5.74
CA GLU A 6 -14.19 7.72 -4.58
C GLU A 6 -12.77 7.83 -4.02
N ILE A 7 -12.68 7.99 -2.69
CA ILE A 7 -11.41 8.08 -1.97
C ILE A 7 -11.16 6.75 -1.28
N VAL A 8 -9.96 6.21 -1.49
CA VAL A 8 -9.44 5.05 -0.78
C VAL A 8 -8.09 5.41 -0.20
N SER A 9 -7.93 5.26 1.12
CA SER A 9 -6.63 5.40 1.80
C SER A 9 -6.03 4.05 2.10
N ILE A 10 -4.72 3.97 1.94
CA ILE A 10 -3.90 2.84 2.36
C ILE A 10 -3.01 3.33 3.49
N SER A 11 -3.28 2.87 4.71
CA SER A 11 -2.41 3.15 5.85
C SER A 11 -1.19 2.22 5.80
N LEU A 12 -0.03 2.84 5.96
CA LEU A 12 1.26 2.20 6.17
C LEU A 12 1.66 2.28 7.65
N ASP A 13 0.70 2.26 8.58
CA ASP A 13 1.02 2.21 10.00
C ASP A 13 1.81 0.94 10.34
N ARG A 14 2.59 0.99 11.43
CA ARG A 14 3.41 -0.14 11.85
C ARG A 14 2.55 -1.36 12.17
N THR A 15 1.40 -1.14 12.82
CA THR A 15 0.41 -2.17 13.11
C THR A 15 -0.96 -1.75 12.59
N VAL A 16 -1.81 -2.73 12.33
CA VAL A 16 -3.16 -2.50 11.82
C VAL A 16 -3.99 -1.66 12.80
N GLU A 17 -3.85 -1.91 14.09
CA GLU A 17 -4.65 -1.29 15.14
C GLU A 17 -4.27 0.16 15.37
N THR A 18 -2.99 0.51 15.15
CA THR A 18 -2.57 1.90 15.17
C THR A 18 -3.26 2.68 14.06
N GLY A 19 -3.28 2.13 12.83
CA GLY A 19 -3.95 2.76 11.70
C GLY A 19 -5.46 2.86 11.87
N VAL A 20 -6.11 1.77 12.32
CA VAL A 20 -7.57 1.76 12.57
C VAL A 20 -7.96 2.75 13.67
N ARG A 21 -7.23 2.78 14.81
CA ARG A 21 -7.49 3.77 15.87
C ARG A 21 -7.35 5.20 15.38
N TYR A 22 -6.36 5.46 14.52
CA TYR A 22 -6.19 6.79 13.93
C TYR A 22 -7.37 7.15 13.02
N ILE A 23 -7.82 6.22 12.18
CA ILE A 23 -8.98 6.41 11.29
C ILE A 23 -10.24 6.75 12.10
N GLU A 24 -10.50 5.99 13.17
CA GLU A 24 -11.65 6.20 14.06
C GLU A 24 -11.57 7.53 14.82
N ALA A 25 -10.39 7.86 15.37
CA ALA A 25 -10.19 9.08 16.15
C ALA A 25 -10.29 10.37 15.31
N ASN A 26 -10.07 10.27 13.99
CA ASN A 26 -10.09 11.41 13.08
C ASN A 26 -11.34 11.43 12.17
N ASP A 27 -12.34 10.57 12.47
CA ASP A 27 -13.61 10.48 11.74
C ASP A 27 -13.41 10.52 10.21
N MET A 28 -12.56 9.65 9.68
CA MET A 28 -12.22 9.64 8.26
C MET A 28 -13.24 8.75 7.51
N PRO A 29 -14.28 9.30 6.85
CA PRO A 29 -15.46 8.52 6.45
C PRO A 29 -15.29 7.72 5.15
N TRP A 30 -14.17 7.89 4.46
CA TRP A 30 -13.89 7.20 3.20
C TRP A 30 -13.36 5.77 3.44
N ARG A 31 -13.15 4.99 2.38
CA ARG A 31 -12.70 3.59 2.51
C ARG A 31 -11.22 3.52 2.88
N HIS A 32 -10.88 2.60 3.79
CA HIS A 32 -9.51 2.39 4.26
C HIS A 32 -9.06 0.95 4.10
N VAL A 33 -7.79 0.79 3.75
CA VAL A 33 -7.04 -0.46 3.87
C VAL A 33 -5.86 -0.20 4.79
N VAL A 34 -5.64 -1.04 5.80
CA VAL A 34 -4.49 -0.94 6.69
C VAL A 34 -3.63 -2.17 6.49
N GLU A 35 -2.48 -2.04 5.83
CA GLU A 35 -1.63 -3.21 5.51
C GLU A 35 -0.78 -3.66 6.71
N GLY A 36 -0.38 -2.74 7.60
CA GLY A 36 0.57 -3.03 8.68
C GLY A 36 1.99 -3.30 8.16
N GLY A 37 3.01 -2.97 8.95
CA GLY A 37 4.41 -3.23 8.58
C GLY A 37 5.14 -2.05 7.91
N SER A 38 4.59 -0.82 8.01
CA SER A 38 5.30 0.40 7.60
C SER A 38 5.75 0.40 6.14
N TRP A 39 6.98 0.84 5.85
CA TRP A 39 7.54 0.86 4.49
C TRP A 39 7.71 -0.52 3.85
N ASN A 40 7.53 -1.61 4.62
CA ASN A 40 7.75 -2.97 4.15
C ASN A 40 6.51 -3.61 3.50
N THR A 41 5.41 -2.89 3.38
CA THR A 41 4.16 -3.44 2.84
C THR A 41 4.23 -3.71 1.34
N ARG A 42 3.29 -4.53 0.84
CA ARG A 42 3.22 -4.89 -0.58
C ARG A 42 3.00 -3.65 -1.44
N LEU A 43 2.02 -2.80 -1.09
CA LEU A 43 1.69 -1.62 -1.91
C LEU A 43 2.76 -0.54 -1.82
N ALA A 44 3.40 -0.34 -0.66
CA ALA A 44 4.51 0.60 -0.54
C ALA A 44 5.67 0.25 -1.48
N LYS A 45 6.04 -1.04 -1.55
CA LYS A 45 7.06 -1.56 -2.47
C LYS A 45 6.59 -1.56 -3.92
N GLN A 46 5.32 -1.89 -4.17
CA GLN A 46 4.75 -1.93 -5.50
C GLN A 46 4.76 -0.55 -6.15
N TYR A 47 4.31 0.47 -5.43
CA TYR A 47 4.19 1.83 -5.97
C TYR A 47 5.40 2.72 -5.67
N GLY A 48 6.46 2.18 -5.08
CA GLY A 48 7.70 2.92 -4.80
C GLY A 48 7.48 4.07 -3.80
N ILE A 49 6.62 3.87 -2.80
CA ILE A 49 6.28 4.86 -1.79
C ILE A 49 7.44 5.00 -0.82
N ARG A 50 8.09 6.17 -0.82
CA ARG A 50 9.25 6.50 0.02
C ARG A 50 8.98 7.61 1.03
N SER A 51 7.84 8.28 0.89
CA SER A 51 7.37 9.32 1.78
C SER A 51 5.86 9.33 1.77
N ILE A 52 5.27 9.71 2.89
CA ILE A 52 3.84 9.95 3.05
C ILE A 52 3.62 11.44 3.36
N PRO A 53 2.49 12.03 2.95
CA PRO A 53 1.41 11.42 2.18
C PRO A 53 1.78 11.22 0.70
N ALA A 54 1.37 10.08 0.12
CA ALA A 54 1.46 9.79 -1.30
C ALA A 54 0.06 9.56 -1.87
N MET A 55 -0.27 10.23 -2.98
CA MET A 55 -1.62 10.22 -3.56
C MET A 55 -1.53 9.82 -5.02
N TYR A 56 -2.50 9.07 -5.50
CA TYR A 56 -2.65 8.70 -6.90
C TYR A 56 -4.09 9.01 -7.29
N LEU A 57 -4.28 9.57 -8.49
CA LEU A 57 -5.59 9.72 -9.08
C LEU A 57 -5.72 8.66 -10.17
N LEU A 58 -6.75 7.83 -10.07
CA LEU A 58 -7.10 6.85 -11.08
C LEU A 58 -8.32 7.36 -11.86
N ASP A 59 -8.35 7.10 -13.17
CA ASP A 59 -9.55 7.29 -13.98
C ASP A 59 -10.54 6.12 -13.81
N ARG A 60 -11.67 6.17 -14.54
CA ARG A 60 -12.71 5.12 -14.49
C ARG A 60 -12.25 3.76 -15.02
N ASP A 61 -11.22 3.74 -15.86
CA ASP A 61 -10.61 2.51 -16.40
C ASP A 61 -9.51 1.95 -15.48
N GLY A 62 -9.26 2.60 -14.33
CA GLY A 62 -8.24 2.22 -13.37
C GLY A 62 -6.82 2.60 -13.79
N LYS A 63 -6.65 3.47 -14.80
CA LYS A 63 -5.34 3.97 -15.22
C LYS A 63 -4.92 5.16 -14.34
N ILE A 64 -3.62 5.32 -14.14
CA ILE A 64 -3.09 6.43 -13.34
C ILE A 64 -3.19 7.73 -14.16
N ALA A 65 -4.14 8.59 -13.78
CA ALA A 65 -4.31 9.92 -14.33
C ALA A 65 -3.32 10.94 -13.73
N ALA A 66 -2.93 10.78 -12.45
CA ALA A 66 -1.92 11.62 -11.83
C ALA A 66 -1.18 10.93 -10.67
N VAL A 67 0.10 11.28 -10.49
CA VAL A 67 0.96 10.80 -9.40
C VAL A 67 1.35 11.95 -8.48
N ARG A 68 1.07 11.78 -7.19
CA ARG A 68 1.28 12.75 -6.09
C ARG A 68 0.71 14.15 -6.39
N PRO A 69 -0.53 14.27 -6.92
CA PRO A 69 -1.13 15.58 -7.16
C PRO A 69 -1.40 16.32 -5.83
N ARG A 70 -1.16 17.63 -5.83
CA ARG A 70 -1.37 18.54 -4.70
C ARG A 70 -1.82 19.91 -5.22
N GLY A 71 -2.61 20.63 -4.43
CA GLY A 71 -3.06 21.99 -4.73
C GLY A 71 -3.68 22.09 -6.14
N GLN A 72 -3.24 23.09 -6.91
CA GLN A 72 -3.75 23.34 -8.26
C GLN A 72 -3.56 22.14 -9.21
N ARG A 73 -2.48 21.35 -9.05
CA ARG A 73 -2.26 20.15 -9.88
C ARG A 73 -3.30 19.07 -9.63
N LEU A 74 -3.81 18.98 -8.41
CA LEU A 74 -4.93 18.08 -8.10
C LEU A 74 -6.22 18.56 -8.75
N GLN A 75 -6.52 19.86 -8.66
CA GLN A 75 -7.70 20.44 -9.30
C GLN A 75 -7.70 20.22 -10.82
N GLN A 76 -6.56 20.45 -11.48
CA GLN A 76 -6.40 20.20 -12.92
C GLN A 76 -6.57 18.71 -13.28
N ALA A 77 -5.98 17.81 -12.49
CA ALA A 77 -6.11 16.38 -12.71
C ALA A 77 -7.56 15.90 -12.55
N LEU A 78 -8.27 16.40 -11.54
CA LEU A 78 -9.69 16.13 -11.34
C LEU A 78 -10.53 16.67 -12.51
N ALA A 79 -10.32 17.93 -12.92
CA ALA A 79 -11.04 18.52 -14.05
C ALA A 79 -10.85 17.71 -15.35
N SER A 80 -9.63 17.22 -15.59
CA SER A 80 -9.32 16.34 -16.72
C SER A 80 -10.11 15.01 -16.64
N VAL A 81 -10.11 14.34 -15.48
CA VAL A 81 -10.82 13.06 -15.29
C VAL A 81 -12.34 13.20 -15.35
N PHE A 82 -12.88 14.32 -14.88
CA PHE A 82 -14.32 14.59 -14.90
C PHE A 82 -14.82 15.26 -16.19
N GLY A 83 -13.93 15.55 -17.15
CA GLY A 83 -14.30 16.21 -18.41
C GLY A 83 -14.85 17.62 -18.22
N VAL A 84 -14.51 18.28 -17.10
CA VAL A 84 -14.91 19.67 -16.85
C VAL A 84 -13.97 20.57 -17.63
N VAL A 85 -14.38 20.93 -18.84
CA VAL A 85 -13.70 21.92 -19.67
C VAL A 85 -14.26 23.31 -19.34
N GLY A 86 -13.40 24.23 -18.85
CA GLY A 86 -13.67 25.67 -18.64
C GLY A 86 -13.96 26.05 -17.17
N GLN A 87 -13.31 27.04 -16.54
CA GLN A 87 -13.05 28.39 -17.05
C GLN A 87 -11.60 28.85 -16.85
N SER A 88 -10.92 29.09 -17.96
CA SER A 88 -9.79 30.02 -18.04
C SER A 88 -10.37 31.34 -18.57
N GLY A 89 -10.59 32.33 -17.70
CA GLY A 89 -10.97 33.67 -18.17
C GLY A 89 -11.77 34.52 -17.19
N GLU A 90 -11.10 35.08 -16.18
CA GLU A 90 -11.41 36.31 -15.40
C GLU A 90 -10.71 36.17 -14.04
N ARG A 91 -9.79 37.01 -13.53
CA ARG A 91 -9.30 38.34 -13.86
C ARG A 91 -7.82 38.41 -13.48
N ALA A 92 -6.98 38.82 -14.41
CA ALA A 92 -5.75 39.52 -14.07
C ALA A 92 -6.12 41.01 -13.99
N ARG A 93 -6.04 41.61 -12.79
CA ARG A 93 -5.65 43.02 -12.54
C ARG A 93 -5.76 43.37 -11.05
N ALA A 94 -4.64 43.90 -10.55
CA ALA A 94 -4.43 44.72 -9.33
C ALA A 94 -4.70 44.00 -7.99
N GLU A 95 -3.86 44.04 -6.96
CA GLU A 95 -2.97 45.08 -6.40
C GLU A 95 -1.80 44.33 -5.69
N GLY A 96 -0.53 44.77 -5.72
CA GLY A 96 -0.03 45.93 -5.00
C GLY A 96 0.37 45.55 -3.56
N GLY A 97 1.66 45.28 -3.30
CA GLY A 97 2.20 45.25 -1.92
C GLY A 97 3.31 44.22 -1.66
N ALA A 98 4.57 44.68 -1.72
CA ALA A 98 5.63 44.11 -0.88
C ALA A 98 5.55 44.77 0.52
N PRO A 99 6.02 44.10 1.58
CA PRO A 99 7.40 44.42 1.95
C PRO A 99 8.25 43.21 2.33
N ARG A 100 9.55 43.51 2.28
CA ARG A 100 10.71 42.73 2.69
C ARG A 100 10.83 42.70 4.22
N ASP A 101 11.35 41.60 4.77
CA ASP A 101 12.38 41.64 5.80
C ASP A 101 13.12 40.29 5.82
N ALA A 102 14.35 40.21 5.28
CA ALA A 102 15.61 40.16 6.04
C ALA A 102 15.60 39.12 7.17
N SER A 103 16.20 37.94 6.96
CA SER A 103 17.59 37.64 7.34
C SER A 103 17.52 36.37 8.21
N LYS A 104 18.29 35.32 7.94
CA LYS A 104 19.64 35.19 8.47
C LYS A 104 20.46 34.23 7.62
N GLN A 105 21.70 34.67 7.40
CA GLN A 105 22.83 33.96 6.85
C GLN A 105 23.11 32.64 7.59
N ALA A 106 23.59 31.64 6.87
CA ALA A 106 24.85 30.98 7.22
C ALA A 106 25.35 30.12 6.04
N THR A 107 26.28 30.72 5.31
CA THR A 107 27.42 30.12 4.60
C THR A 107 27.81 28.71 5.05
N ARG A 108 27.91 27.78 4.09
CA ARG A 108 29.14 27.01 3.82
C ARG A 108 29.13 26.46 2.39
N ARG A 109 29.91 27.14 1.54
CA ARG A 109 30.44 26.62 0.28
C ARG A 109 31.32 25.42 0.57
N GLY A 110 31.28 24.44 -0.33
CA GLY A 110 32.39 23.51 -0.56
C GLY A 110 32.07 22.07 -0.20
N GLN A 111 31.46 21.35 -1.14
CA GLN A 111 32.06 20.17 -1.77
C GLN A 111 31.09 19.66 -2.84
N ALA A 112 31.34 20.11 -4.07
CA ALA A 112 30.95 19.35 -5.24
C ALA A 112 31.81 18.07 -5.24
N ALA A 113 31.16 16.92 -5.02
CA ALA A 113 31.72 15.62 -5.36
C ALA A 113 30.57 14.67 -5.71
N GLN A 114 30.47 14.37 -7.00
CA GLN A 114 29.99 13.11 -7.56
C GLN A 114 28.55 12.70 -7.20
N THR A 115 27.59 13.21 -7.96
CA THR A 115 26.39 12.43 -8.32
C THR A 115 26.44 12.13 -9.81
N GLY A 116 27.44 11.32 -10.17
CA GLY A 116 27.47 10.65 -11.46
C GLY A 116 26.32 9.64 -11.52
N ASP A 117 25.39 9.89 -12.43
CA ASP A 117 24.66 8.90 -13.22
C ASP A 117 24.38 7.53 -12.55
N ALA A 118 23.44 7.51 -11.58
CA ALA A 118 22.87 6.26 -11.07
C ALA A 118 21.96 5.54 -12.08
N ARG A 119 21.87 6.00 -13.34
CA ARG A 119 21.13 5.30 -14.42
C ARG A 119 21.98 4.25 -15.15
N LYS A 120 23.25 4.07 -14.78
CA LYS A 120 24.19 3.16 -15.48
C LYS A 120 24.96 2.14 -14.63
N THR A 121 24.47 1.73 -13.46
CA THR A 121 25.08 0.58 -12.74
C THR A 121 24.11 -0.60 -12.63
N GLY A 122 24.47 -1.71 -13.28
CA GLY A 122 23.86 -3.03 -13.13
C GLY A 122 23.98 -3.66 -11.72
N ALA A 123 24.47 -2.89 -10.74
CA ALA A 123 24.87 -3.39 -9.42
C ALA A 123 23.71 -3.73 -8.47
N THR A 124 22.50 -3.20 -8.70
CA THR A 124 21.37 -3.33 -7.73
C THR A 124 20.47 -4.56 -7.91
N SER A 125 20.51 -5.24 -9.07
CA SER A 125 19.65 -6.41 -9.35
C SER A 125 20.37 -7.74 -9.15
N ALA A 126 21.71 -7.79 -9.26
CA ALA A 126 22.49 -9.00 -9.05
C ALA A 126 22.31 -9.61 -7.63
N PRO A 127 22.32 -8.83 -6.54
CA PRO A 127 22.04 -9.35 -5.20
C PRO A 127 20.62 -9.94 -5.06
N ARG A 128 19.62 -9.32 -5.72
CA ARG A 128 18.24 -9.81 -5.70
C ARG A 128 18.07 -11.10 -6.50
N MET A 129 18.77 -11.23 -7.63
CA MET A 129 18.80 -12.49 -8.39
C MET A 129 19.45 -13.62 -7.59
N GLN A 130 20.55 -13.34 -6.87
CA GLN A 130 21.17 -14.33 -5.98
C GLN A 130 20.24 -14.72 -4.84
N HIS A 131 19.54 -13.75 -4.25
CA HIS A 131 18.54 -14.02 -3.22
C HIS A 131 17.40 -14.91 -3.73
N ALA A 132 16.85 -14.62 -4.92
CA ALA A 132 15.82 -15.46 -5.54
C ALA A 132 16.29 -16.91 -5.73
N ARG A 133 17.53 -17.11 -6.17
CA ARG A 133 18.12 -18.46 -6.33
C ARG A 133 18.28 -19.17 -4.98
N LYS A 134 18.72 -18.46 -3.95
CA LYS A 134 18.82 -19.01 -2.59
C LYS A 134 17.45 -19.48 -2.10
N LEU A 135 16.41 -18.65 -2.27
CA LEU A 135 15.05 -18.99 -1.89
C LEU A 135 14.53 -20.24 -2.63
N LEU A 136 14.82 -20.39 -3.93
CA LEU A 136 14.48 -21.61 -4.67
C LEU A 136 15.16 -22.85 -4.08
N ASN A 137 16.45 -22.76 -3.78
CA ASN A 137 17.20 -23.86 -3.17
C ASN A 137 16.70 -24.21 -1.76
N ASP A 138 16.27 -23.20 -1.00
CA ASP A 138 15.70 -23.37 0.34
C ASP A 138 14.24 -23.88 0.29
N GLY A 139 13.68 -24.12 -0.90
CA GLY A 139 12.29 -24.54 -1.09
C GLY A 139 11.26 -23.43 -0.81
N GLN A 140 11.70 -22.17 -0.68
CA GLN A 140 10.88 -20.98 -0.46
C GLN A 140 10.36 -20.42 -1.79
N TYR A 141 9.57 -21.23 -2.49
CA TYR A 141 9.15 -20.95 -3.87
C TYR A 141 8.27 -19.71 -4.00
N ALA A 142 7.38 -19.46 -3.04
CA ALA A 142 6.52 -18.27 -3.06
C ALA A 142 7.33 -16.97 -2.93
N GLU A 143 8.28 -16.91 -1.99
CA GLU A 143 9.20 -15.78 -1.83
C GLU A 143 10.08 -15.60 -3.07
N ALA A 144 10.56 -16.70 -3.64
CA ALA A 144 11.41 -16.69 -4.82
C ALA A 144 10.69 -16.08 -6.02
N VAL A 145 9.46 -16.53 -6.31
CA VAL A 145 8.63 -16.02 -7.41
C VAL A 145 8.34 -14.53 -7.23
N GLU A 146 7.93 -14.09 -6.04
CA GLU A 146 7.72 -12.67 -5.74
C GLU A 146 8.99 -11.83 -5.96
N THR A 147 10.15 -12.38 -5.59
CA THR A 147 11.44 -11.72 -5.81
C THR A 147 11.74 -11.59 -7.30
N LEU A 148 11.55 -12.65 -8.10
CA LEU A 148 11.75 -12.64 -9.55
C LEU A 148 10.80 -11.64 -10.25
N GLU A 149 9.51 -11.68 -9.92
CA GLU A 149 8.52 -10.73 -10.42
C GLU A 149 8.88 -9.28 -10.06
N SER A 150 9.41 -9.05 -8.86
CA SER A 150 9.86 -7.71 -8.45
C SER A 150 11.02 -7.19 -9.29
N ILE A 151 11.96 -8.07 -9.69
CA ILE A 151 13.10 -7.71 -10.55
C ILE A 151 12.60 -7.32 -11.93
N ILE A 152 11.67 -8.11 -12.49
CA ILE A 152 11.05 -7.85 -13.79
C ILE A 152 10.29 -6.52 -13.78
N ARG A 153 9.47 -6.29 -12.73
CA ARG A 153 8.63 -5.11 -12.62
C ARG A 153 9.43 -3.82 -12.44
N LEU A 154 10.52 -3.85 -11.67
CA LEU A 154 11.29 -2.65 -11.35
C LEU A 154 12.32 -2.28 -12.42
N ARG A 155 12.80 -3.25 -13.20
CA ARG A 155 13.93 -3.12 -14.14
C ARG A 155 13.73 -3.98 -15.39
N GLY A 156 12.56 -3.86 -16.03
CA GLY A 156 12.12 -4.77 -17.10
C GLY A 156 13.01 -4.84 -18.34
N ASP A 157 13.85 -3.84 -18.57
CA ASP A 157 14.83 -3.68 -19.66
C ASP A 157 16.22 -4.22 -19.32
N SER A 158 16.44 -4.71 -18.10
CA SER A 158 17.76 -5.17 -17.65
C SER A 158 18.03 -6.64 -17.97
N ALA A 159 19.30 -6.99 -18.19
CA ALA A 159 19.74 -8.38 -18.31
C ALA A 159 19.34 -9.25 -17.09
N ALA A 160 19.21 -8.63 -15.91
CA ALA A 160 18.71 -9.31 -14.73
C ALA A 160 17.21 -9.63 -14.82
N ALA A 161 16.40 -8.77 -15.44
CA ALA A 161 15.00 -9.05 -15.71
C ALA A 161 14.83 -10.13 -16.79
N ASP A 162 15.69 -10.17 -17.82
CA ASP A 162 15.70 -11.28 -18.78
C ASP A 162 16.03 -12.60 -18.10
N ALA A 163 17.06 -12.61 -17.25
CA ALA A 163 17.41 -13.78 -16.46
C ALA A 163 16.28 -14.18 -15.49
N ALA A 164 15.59 -13.20 -14.88
CA ALA A 164 14.45 -13.44 -14.00
C ALA A 164 13.26 -14.04 -14.75
N ARG A 165 12.93 -13.54 -15.96
CA ARG A 165 11.87 -14.08 -16.81
C ARG A 165 12.14 -15.54 -17.17
N LYS A 166 13.34 -15.84 -17.66
CA LYS A 166 13.75 -17.22 -18.00
C LYS A 166 13.71 -18.16 -16.80
N LEU A 167 14.15 -17.69 -15.63
CA LEU A 167 14.12 -18.50 -14.42
C LEU A 167 12.68 -18.71 -13.92
N LEU A 168 11.84 -17.69 -13.97
CA LEU A 168 10.43 -17.77 -13.61
C LEU A 168 9.68 -18.76 -14.51
N GLU A 169 9.91 -18.73 -15.82
CA GLU A 169 9.36 -19.69 -16.77
C GLU A 169 9.71 -21.14 -16.39
N LYS A 170 10.99 -21.41 -16.11
CA LYS A 170 11.44 -22.74 -15.67
C LYS A 170 10.80 -23.19 -14.34
N VAL A 171 10.73 -22.27 -13.37
CA VAL A 171 10.13 -22.53 -12.06
C VAL A 171 8.64 -22.85 -12.17
N LEU A 172 7.91 -22.16 -13.06
CA LEU A 172 6.48 -22.38 -13.26
C LEU A 172 6.19 -23.61 -14.14
N ALA A 173 7.13 -24.03 -14.98
CA ALA A 173 7.00 -25.23 -15.82
C ALA A 173 7.28 -26.54 -15.05
N ASP A 174 8.00 -26.48 -13.92
CA ASP A 174 8.25 -27.64 -13.08
C ASP A 174 7.01 -27.99 -12.24
N GLU A 175 6.42 -29.17 -12.46
CA GLU A 175 5.19 -29.59 -11.79
C GLU A 175 5.33 -29.72 -10.27
N THR A 176 6.50 -30.17 -9.79
CA THR A 176 6.77 -30.35 -8.37
C THR A 176 6.83 -28.98 -7.68
N ILE A 177 7.55 -28.04 -8.29
CA ILE A 177 7.65 -26.67 -7.78
C ILE A 177 6.29 -25.96 -7.89
N ALA A 178 5.57 -26.12 -8.98
CA ALA A 178 4.25 -25.51 -9.18
C ALA A 178 3.24 -25.98 -8.11
N HIS A 179 3.23 -27.27 -7.80
CA HIS A 179 2.38 -27.81 -6.73
C HIS A 179 2.78 -27.25 -5.35
N ALA A 180 4.07 -27.25 -5.03
CA ALA A 180 4.59 -26.68 -3.78
C ALA A 180 4.26 -25.18 -3.66
N LEU A 181 4.41 -24.42 -4.74
CA LEU A 181 4.07 -23.01 -4.83
C LEU A 181 2.58 -22.76 -4.55
N LYS A 182 1.69 -23.56 -5.16
CA LYS A 182 0.24 -23.47 -4.90
C LYS A 182 -0.07 -23.69 -3.42
N LYS A 183 0.53 -24.71 -2.81
CA LYS A 183 0.37 -25.00 -1.38
C LYS A 183 0.89 -23.86 -0.50
N GLN A 184 2.08 -23.34 -0.78
CA GLN A 184 2.66 -22.22 -0.03
C GLN A 184 1.84 -20.94 -0.16
N LYS A 185 1.36 -20.60 -1.37
CA LYS A 185 0.48 -19.44 -1.59
C LYS A 185 -0.82 -19.58 -0.79
N ALA A 186 -1.47 -20.74 -0.86
CA ALA A 186 -2.68 -21.02 -0.08
C ALA A 186 -2.43 -20.94 1.44
N GLN A 187 -1.30 -21.48 1.92
CA GLN A 187 -0.92 -21.39 3.32
C GLN A 187 -0.72 -19.95 3.77
N ARG A 188 0.00 -19.14 2.99
CA ARG A 188 0.19 -17.72 3.29
C ARG A 188 -1.11 -16.93 3.28
N GLU A 189 -1.99 -17.20 2.31
CA GLU A 189 -3.31 -16.55 2.26
C GLU A 189 -4.13 -16.88 3.50
N ARG A 190 -4.16 -18.16 3.90
CA ARG A 190 -4.80 -18.58 5.16
C ARG A 190 -4.19 -17.87 6.37
N GLN A 191 -2.87 -17.82 6.47
CA GLN A 191 -2.17 -17.10 7.55
C GLN A 191 -2.50 -15.61 7.54
N GLN A 192 -2.57 -14.98 6.36
CA GLN A 192 -2.92 -13.57 6.23
C GLN A 192 -4.37 -13.33 6.68
N ARG A 193 -5.32 -14.17 6.23
CA ARG A 193 -6.73 -14.09 6.65
C ARG A 193 -6.87 -14.27 8.17
N ALA A 194 -6.18 -15.25 8.75
CA ALA A 194 -6.16 -15.49 10.19
C ALA A 194 -5.64 -14.25 10.95
N ARG A 195 -4.53 -13.64 10.51
CA ARG A 195 -4.00 -12.41 11.13
C ARG A 195 -4.97 -11.23 11.06
N ILE A 196 -5.70 -11.08 9.95
CA ILE A 196 -6.71 -10.01 9.84
C ILE A 196 -7.86 -10.28 10.81
N ALA A 197 -8.36 -11.51 10.86
CA ALA A 197 -9.41 -11.92 11.78
C ALA A 197 -9.00 -11.74 13.25
N GLU A 198 -7.77 -12.10 13.61
CA GLU A 198 -7.18 -11.87 14.94
C GLU A 198 -7.19 -10.39 15.32
N ASN A 199 -6.74 -9.51 14.41
CA ASN A 199 -6.73 -8.07 14.67
C ASN A 199 -8.15 -7.51 14.86
N LEU A 200 -9.10 -7.95 14.02
CA LEU A 200 -10.51 -7.57 14.14
C LEU A 200 -11.11 -8.04 15.48
N MET A 201 -10.82 -9.27 15.89
CA MET A 201 -11.21 -9.80 17.20
C MET A 201 -10.71 -8.92 18.34
N ARG A 202 -9.41 -8.59 18.33
CA ARG A 202 -8.79 -7.74 19.35
C ARG A 202 -9.41 -6.34 19.41
N MET A 203 -9.77 -5.77 18.25
CA MET A 203 -10.46 -4.49 18.19
C MET A 203 -11.86 -4.59 18.80
N GLY A 204 -12.62 -5.63 18.47
CA GLY A 204 -13.92 -5.89 19.09
C GLY A 204 -13.82 -6.01 20.61
N GLU A 205 -12.82 -6.75 21.11
CA GLU A 205 -12.57 -6.91 22.56
C GLU A 205 -12.21 -5.59 23.24
N THR A 206 -11.36 -4.79 22.62
CA THR A 206 -10.97 -3.48 23.14
C THR A 206 -12.16 -2.53 23.23
N LEU A 207 -13.03 -2.54 22.22
CA LEU A 207 -14.24 -1.71 22.19
C LEU A 207 -15.29 -2.18 23.20
N ALA A 208 -15.46 -3.50 23.35
CA ALA A 208 -16.37 -4.06 24.35
C ALA A 208 -15.92 -3.72 25.78
N ALA A 209 -14.61 -3.78 26.06
CA ALA A 209 -14.05 -3.37 27.35
C ALA A 209 -14.23 -1.87 27.64
N ALA A 210 -14.33 -1.04 26.58
CA ALA A 210 -14.64 0.38 26.67
C ALA A 210 -16.16 0.67 26.61
N GLU A 211 -17.00 -0.36 26.78
CA GLU A 211 -18.48 -0.28 26.73
C GLU A 211 -19.05 0.25 25.41
N LYS A 212 -18.25 0.24 24.33
CA LYS A 212 -18.66 0.63 22.97
C LYS A 212 -19.25 -0.57 22.22
N TYR A 213 -20.35 -1.12 22.74
CA TYR A 213 -20.89 -2.41 22.29
C TYR A 213 -21.31 -2.42 20.82
N GLU A 214 -21.98 -1.37 20.31
CA GLU A 214 -22.35 -1.28 18.89
C GLU A 214 -21.14 -1.34 17.94
N ALA A 215 -20.03 -0.68 18.31
CA ALA A 215 -18.81 -0.75 17.53
C ALA A 215 -18.18 -2.15 17.61
N ALA A 216 -18.12 -2.74 18.82
CA ALA A 216 -17.62 -4.09 19.02
C ALA A 216 -18.40 -5.15 18.20
N ARG A 217 -19.72 -5.03 18.14
CA ARG A 217 -20.61 -5.90 17.33
C ARG A 217 -20.18 -5.94 15.88
N ARG A 218 -19.90 -4.78 15.28
CA ARG A 218 -19.48 -4.69 13.87
C ARG A 218 -18.19 -5.46 13.59
N TYR A 219 -17.22 -5.37 14.50
CA TYR A 219 -15.96 -6.10 14.36
C TYR A 219 -16.16 -7.62 14.46
N TYR A 220 -16.92 -8.09 15.45
CA TYR A 220 -17.22 -9.52 15.58
C TYR A 220 -18.03 -10.06 14.40
N GLN A 221 -19.06 -9.31 13.97
CA GLN A 221 -19.88 -9.69 12.82
C GLN A 221 -19.03 -9.80 11.55
N ARG A 222 -18.10 -8.86 11.34
CA ARG A 222 -17.17 -8.92 10.21
C ARG A 222 -16.27 -10.16 10.23
N VAL A 223 -15.80 -10.57 11.41
CA VAL A 223 -15.02 -11.82 11.54
C VAL A 223 -15.88 -13.04 11.17
N ILE A 224 -17.15 -13.05 11.57
CA ILE A 224 -18.09 -14.15 11.25
C ILE A 224 -18.37 -14.20 9.74
N ASP A 225 -18.62 -13.05 9.11
CA ASP A 225 -19.05 -12.98 7.71
C ASP A 225 -17.90 -13.11 6.72
N GLU A 226 -16.80 -12.39 6.95
CA GLU A 226 -15.67 -12.32 6.00
C GLU A 226 -14.59 -13.36 6.27
N PHE A 227 -14.52 -13.91 7.49
CA PHE A 227 -13.44 -14.79 7.95
C PHE A 227 -13.96 -16.09 8.59
N SER A 228 -15.10 -16.59 8.11
CA SER A 228 -15.76 -17.81 8.59
C SER A 228 -14.88 -19.07 8.51
N ASP A 229 -13.88 -19.08 7.62
CA ASP A 229 -12.91 -20.15 7.41
C ASP A 229 -11.76 -20.16 8.43
N THR A 230 -11.67 -19.14 9.28
CA THR A 230 -10.61 -18.97 10.28
C THR A 230 -11.03 -19.50 11.65
N GLU A 231 -10.04 -19.77 12.51
CA GLU A 231 -10.27 -20.20 13.90
C GLU A 231 -10.98 -19.16 14.77
N PHE A 232 -11.06 -17.91 14.31
CA PHE A 232 -11.64 -16.78 15.03
C PHE A 232 -13.16 -16.63 14.87
N ALA A 233 -13.76 -17.26 13.85
CA ALA A 233 -15.20 -17.11 13.59
C ALA A 233 -16.09 -17.61 14.74
N LYS A 234 -15.74 -18.76 15.34
CA LYS A 234 -16.49 -19.31 16.48
C LYS A 234 -16.36 -18.43 17.73
N PRO A 235 -15.14 -18.04 18.17
CA PRO A 235 -14.97 -17.05 19.25
C PRO A 235 -15.68 -15.73 19.00
N ALA A 236 -15.66 -15.21 17.76
CA ALA A 236 -16.32 -13.96 17.41
C ALA A 236 -17.83 -14.05 17.66
N LYS A 237 -18.47 -15.14 17.25
CA LYS A 237 -19.89 -15.39 17.50
C LYS A 237 -20.21 -15.44 19.00
N GLN A 238 -19.42 -16.19 19.77
CA GLN A 238 -19.60 -16.28 21.22
C GLN A 238 -19.49 -14.90 21.91
N LYS A 239 -18.52 -14.08 21.50
CA LYS A 239 -18.38 -12.73 22.04
C LYS A 239 -19.51 -11.81 21.62
N LEU A 240 -19.95 -11.89 20.37
CA LEU A 240 -21.09 -11.13 19.86
C LEU A 240 -22.37 -11.43 20.66
N ASP A 241 -22.66 -12.71 20.89
CA ASP A 241 -23.85 -13.17 21.63
C ASP A 241 -23.80 -12.74 23.11
N ALA A 242 -22.61 -12.54 23.67
CA ALA A 242 -22.41 -12.13 25.06
C ALA A 242 -22.51 -10.60 25.28
N LEU A 243 -22.58 -9.78 24.24
CA LEU A 243 -22.64 -8.32 24.39
C LEU A 243 -24.03 -7.85 24.91
N PRO A 244 -24.09 -6.94 25.89
CA PRO A 244 -25.35 -6.38 26.40
C PRO A 244 -26.12 -5.69 25.29
N LYS A 245 -27.42 -6.00 25.14
CA LYS A 245 -28.28 -5.45 24.09
C LYS A 245 -28.16 -3.94 23.96
#